data_AF-A0A2E5AIC4-F1
#
_entry.id   AF-A0A2E5AIC4-F1
#
_cell.length_a   1.000
_cell.length_b   1.000
_cell.length_c   1.000
_cell.angle_alpha   90.00
_cell.angle_beta   90.00
_cell.angle_gamma   90.00
#
_symmetry.space_group_name_H-M   'P 1'
#
loop_
_entity.id
_entity.type
_entity.pdbx_description
1 polymer ?
#
loop_
_entity_poly.entity_id
_entity_poly.type
_entity_poly.pdbx_seq_one_letter_code
_entity_poly.pdbx_strand_id
1 'polypeptide(L)'
;LGGWIGGQTSGITTADFLYGIKFEFNPFYVTYCLIKITVFAFIVSSVSSYFGYYTKGGALDVGRSSTKAVVYSSIIVLIFNFILTDLLLA
;
A
#
# COMPACT_ATOMS: atom_id res chain seq x y z
N LEU A 1 -0.91 9.67 13.30
CA LEU A 1 0.14 10.42 14.03
C LEU A 1 0.67 11.61 13.24
N GLY A 2 1.20 11.42 12.03
CA GLY A 2 1.67 12.54 11.19
C GLY A 2 0.62 13.64 10.97
N GLY A 3 -0.61 13.26 10.58
CA GLY A 3 -1.72 14.22 10.43
C GLY A 3 -2.15 14.92 11.73
N TRP A 4 -1.99 14.27 12.88
CA TRP A 4 -2.29 14.88 14.19
C TRP A 4 -1.26 15.97 14.55
N ILE A 5 0.02 15.68 14.34
CA ILE A 5 1.12 16.63 14.56
C ILE A 5 1.00 17.83 13.59
N GLY A 6 0.69 17.57 12.32
CA GLY A 6 0.44 18.64 11.34
C GLY A 6 -0.81 19.49 11.63
N GLY A 7 -1.84 18.88 12.24
CA GLY A 7 -3.00 19.61 12.74
C GLY A 7 -2.65 20.57 13.87
N GLN A 8 -1.82 20.11 14.81
CA GLN A 8 -1.36 20.95 15.92
C GLN A 8 -0.54 22.14 15.45
N THR A 9 0.34 21.97 14.47
CA THR A 9 1.11 23.10 13.90
C THR A 9 0.22 24.13 13.20
N SER A 10 -0.97 23.72 12.77
CA SER A 10 -1.96 24.58 12.11
C SER A 10 -2.97 25.20 13.09
N GLY A 11 -2.80 24.99 14.40
CA GLY A 11 -3.68 25.53 15.44
C GLY A 11 -4.95 24.72 15.71
N ILE A 12 -5.09 23.52 15.14
CA ILE A 12 -6.23 22.63 15.40
C ILE A 12 -6.04 21.94 16.75
N THR A 13 -7.03 22.02 17.64
CA THR A 13 -6.94 21.36 18.94
C THR A 13 -7.02 19.83 18.80
N THR A 14 -6.44 19.12 19.77
CA THR A 14 -6.48 17.65 19.78
C THR A 14 -7.92 17.12 19.87
N ALA A 15 -8.81 17.84 20.54
CA ALA A 15 -10.22 17.52 20.66
C ALA A 15 -10.96 17.62 19.32
N ASP A 16 -10.76 18.72 18.59
CA ASP A 16 -11.41 18.95 17.29
C ASP A 16 -10.96 17.94 16.24
N PHE A 17 -9.66 17.61 16.23
CA PHE A 17 -9.11 16.58 15.35
C PHE A 17 -9.72 15.19 15.63
N LEU A 18 -9.85 14.83 16.91
CA LEU A 18 -10.42 13.53 17.30
C LEU A 18 -11.91 13.43 16.97
N TYR A 19 -12.63 14.54 17.15
CA TYR A 19 -14.05 14.63 16.81
C TYR A 19 -14.26 14.47 15.30
N GLY A 20 -13.49 15.19 14.47
CA GLY A 20 -13.59 15.11 13.02
C GLY A 20 -13.35 13.69 12.46
N ILE A 21 -12.35 12.98 12.96
CA ILE A 21 -12.07 11.59 12.51
C ILE A 21 -13.22 10.63 12.82
N LYS A 22 -13.92 10.85 13.95
CA LYS A 22 -15.03 9.97 14.37
C LYS A 22 -16.35 10.33 13.69
N PHE A 23 -16.53 11.60 13.31
CA PHE A 23 -17.78 12.10 12.76
C PHE A 23 -18.14 11.46 11.41
N GLU A 24 -17.17 11.27 10.51
CA GLU A 24 -17.35 10.63 9.20
C GLU A 24 -16.76 9.20 9.14
N PHE A 25 -16.61 8.52 10.27
CA PHE A 25 -16.03 7.19 10.27
C PHE A 25 -16.99 6.14 9.69
N ASN A 26 -16.66 5.60 8.52
CA ASN A 26 -17.35 4.44 7.95
C ASN A 26 -16.55 3.15 8.22
N PRO A 27 -17.11 2.17 8.98
CA PRO A 27 -16.45 0.88 9.25
C PRO A 27 -16.06 0.10 7.99
N PHE A 28 -16.77 0.29 6.87
CA PHE A 28 -16.47 -0.35 5.59
C PHE A 28 -15.04 -0.06 5.11
N TYR A 29 -14.52 1.14 5.39
CA TYR A 29 -13.15 1.49 5.00
C TYR A 29 -12.08 0.62 5.67
N VAL A 30 -12.35 0.09 6.87
CA VAL A 30 -11.42 -0.82 7.55
C VAL A 30 -11.34 -2.14 6.78
N THR A 31 -12.47 -2.74 6.47
CA THR A 31 -12.54 -4.01 5.73
C THR A 31 -11.96 -3.86 4.32
N TYR A 32 -12.28 -2.75 3.64
CA TYR A 32 -11.71 -2.38 2.35
C TYR A 32 -10.17 -2.31 2.39
N CYS A 33 -9.61 -1.63 3.40
CA CYS A 33 -8.16 -1.53 3.59
C CYS A 33 -7.51 -2.91 3.85
N LEU A 34 -8.15 -3.76 4.67
CA LEU A 34 -7.65 -5.11 4.95
C LEU A 34 -7.58 -5.97 3.69
N ILE A 35 -8.65 -5.98 2.89
CA ILE A 35 -8.70 -6.71 1.61
C ILE A 35 -7.58 -6.24 0.68
N LYS A 36 -7.42 -4.91 0.52
CA LYS A 36 -6.38 -4.34 -0.34
C LYS A 36 -4.98 -4.73 0.10
N ILE A 37 -4.68 -4.65 1.40
CA ILE A 37 -3.35 -4.98 1.93
C ILE A 37 -3.03 -6.47 1.69
N THR A 38 -3.99 -7.37 1.90
CA THR A 38 -3.80 -8.80 1.64
C THR A 38 -3.47 -9.07 0.16
N VAL A 39 -4.19 -8.43 -0.77
CA VAL A 39 -3.94 -8.59 -2.20
C VAL A 39 -2.56 -8.02 -2.59
N PHE A 40 -2.19 -6.84 -2.07
CA PHE A 40 -0.88 -6.26 -2.35
C PHE A 40 0.26 -7.12 -1.78
N ALA A 41 0.11 -7.67 -0.58
CA ALA A 41 1.10 -8.57 0.01
C ALA A 41 1.28 -9.84 -0.85
N PHE A 42 0.18 -10.40 -1.37
CA PHE A 42 0.23 -11.54 -2.27
C PHE A 42 0.94 -11.23 -3.59
N ILE A 43 0.67 -10.06 -4.19
CA ILE A 43 1.30 -9.61 -5.44
C ILE A 43 2.80 -9.40 -5.23
N VAL A 44 3.19 -8.63 -4.21
CA VAL A 44 4.59 -8.28 -3.96
C VAL A 44 5.41 -9.53 -3.66
N SER A 45 4.89 -10.45 -2.83
CA SER A 45 5.57 -11.71 -2.54
C SER A 45 5.72 -12.58 -3.79
N SER A 46 4.64 -12.81 -4.54
CA SER A 46 4.66 -13.64 -5.75
C SER A 46 5.62 -13.10 -6.81
N VAL A 47 5.60 -11.79 -7.07
CA VAL A 47 6.50 -11.14 -8.03
C VAL A 47 7.95 -11.24 -7.56
N SER A 48 8.21 -10.96 -6.29
CA SER A 48 9.57 -11.03 -5.74
C SER A 48 10.13 -12.45 -5.79
N SER A 49 9.31 -13.45 -5.47
CA SER A 49 9.67 -14.87 -5.55
C SER A 49 9.92 -15.31 -7.00
N TYR A 50 9.12 -14.83 -7.96
CA TYR A 50 9.33 -15.11 -9.38
C TYR A 50 10.69 -14.59 -9.85
N PHE A 51 10.96 -13.31 -9.67
CA PHE A 51 12.25 -12.73 -10.07
C PHE A 51 13.41 -13.39 -9.32
N GLY A 52 13.27 -13.70 -8.03
CA GLY A 52 14.26 -14.43 -7.25
C GLY A 52 14.55 -15.84 -7.79
N TYR A 53 13.51 -16.62 -8.12
CA TYR A 53 13.65 -18.01 -8.56
C TYR A 53 14.27 -18.15 -9.96
N TYR A 54 13.93 -17.24 -10.89
CA TYR A 54 14.46 -17.27 -12.25
C TYR A 54 15.78 -16.52 -12.41
N THR A 55 16.32 -15.92 -11.34
CA THR A 55 17.63 -15.27 -11.40
C THR A 55 18.72 -16.32 -11.59
N LYS A 56 19.54 -16.13 -12.63
CA LYS A 56 20.74 -16.94 -12.88
C LYS A 56 21.91 -15.99 -13.08
N GLY A 57 23.02 -16.23 -12.38
CA GLY A 57 24.21 -15.39 -12.46
C GLY A 57 24.88 -15.18 -11.10
N GLY A 58 25.77 -14.19 -11.04
CA GLY A 58 26.49 -13.82 -9.82
C GLY A 58 25.74 -12.81 -8.96
N ALA A 59 26.41 -12.31 -7.92
CA ALA A 59 25.83 -11.31 -7.00
C ALA A 59 25.31 -10.04 -7.71
N LEU A 60 25.95 -9.63 -8.82
CA LEU A 60 25.51 -8.48 -9.62
C LEU A 60 24.15 -8.71 -10.29
N ASP A 61 23.90 -9.91 -10.80
CA ASP A 61 22.64 -10.26 -11.47
C ASP A 61 21.49 -10.41 -10.47
N VAL A 62 21.79 -10.87 -9.25
CA VAL A 62 20.83 -10.89 -8.12
C VAL A 62 20.39 -9.47 -7.76
N GLY A 63 21.34 -8.52 -7.66
CA GLY A 63 21.03 -7.11 -7.44
C GLY A 63 20.14 -6.52 -8.54
N ARG A 64 20.48 -6.76 -9.81
CA ARG A 64 19.68 -6.32 -10.96
C ARG A 64 18.28 -6.92 -10.99
N SER A 65 18.14 -8.18 -10.63
CA SER A 65 16.85 -8.87 -10.58
C SER A 65 15.96 -8.32 -9.45
N SER A 66 16.54 -8.02 -8.29
CA SER A 66 15.82 -7.36 -7.18
C SER A 66 15.25 -6.01 -7.59
N THR A 67 16.05 -5.16 -8.26
CA THR A 67 15.55 -3.87 -8.76
C THR A 67 14.41 -4.04 -9.75
N LYS A 68 14.50 -5.02 -10.66
CA LYS A 68 13.41 -5.34 -11.59
C LYS A 68 12.17 -5.80 -10.83
N ALA A 69 12.30 -6.68 -9.84
CA ALA A 69 11.19 -7.17 -9.03
C ALA A 69 10.41 -6.03 -8.36
N VAL A 70 11.11 -5.03 -7.81
CA VAL A 70 10.48 -3.86 -7.17
C VAL A 70 9.74 -3.00 -8.20
N VAL A 71 10.32 -2.77 -9.38
CA VAL A 71 9.66 -2.00 -10.45
C VAL A 71 8.40 -2.71 -10.96
N TYR A 72 8.49 -4.01 -11.27
CA TYR A 72 7.35 -4.80 -11.74
C TYR A 72 6.25 -4.91 -10.68
N SER A 73 6.60 -5.18 -9.43
CA SER A 73 5.62 -5.24 -8.34
C SER A 73 4.92 -3.90 -8.12
N SER A 74 5.63 -2.77 -8.23
CA SER A 74 5.03 -1.43 -8.10
C SER A 74 4.00 -1.14 -9.19
N ILE A 75 4.30 -1.50 -10.45
CA ILE A 75 3.36 -1.32 -11.56
C ILE A 75 2.12 -2.19 -11.39
N ILE A 76 2.29 -3.47 -11.02
CA ILE A 76 1.17 -4.40 -10.83
C ILE A 76 0.30 -3.94 -9.65
N VAL A 77 0.91 -3.47 -8.55
CA VAL A 77 0.18 -2.92 -7.40
C VAL A 77 -0.65 -1.70 -7.80
N LEU A 78 -0.12 -0.80 -8.63
CA LEU A 78 -0.89 0.36 -9.13
C LEU A 78 -2.10 -0.06 -9.95
N ILE A 79 -1.94 -1.03 -10.86
CA ILE A 79 -3.04 -1.54 -11.68
C ILE A 79 -4.11 -2.20 -10.80
N PHE A 80 -3.70 -3.08 -9.88
CA PHE A 80 -4.62 -3.73 -8.96
C PHE A 80 -5.29 -2.73 -8.01
N ASN A 81 -4.59 -1.66 -7.61
CA ASN A 81 -5.18 -0.61 -6.80
C ASN A 81 -6.36 0.05 -7.51
N PHE A 82 -6.22 0.36 -8.80
CA PHE A 82 -7.31 0.91 -9.60
C PHE A 82 -8.49 -0.08 -9.67
N ILE A 83 -8.23 -1.33 -10.06
CA ILE A 83 -9.25 -2.38 -10.19
C ILE A 83 -9.99 -2.62 -8.87
N LEU A 84 -9.27 -2.74 -7.75
CA LEU A 84 -9.87 -2.95 -6.42
C LEU A 84 -10.66 -1.74 -5.94
N THR A 85 -10.26 -0.52 -6.30
CA THR A 85 -11.03 0.68 -5.95
C THR A 85 -12.34 0.69 -6.72
N ASP A 86 -12.29 0.45 -8.03
CA ASP A 86 -13.49 0.38 -8.86
C ASP A 86 -14.42 -0.74 -8.36
N LEU A 87 -13.93 -1.95 -8.14
CA LEU A 87 -14.78 -3.06 -7.71
C LEU A 87 -15.43 -2.88 -6.32
N LEU A 88 -14.73 -2.27 -5.37
CA LEU A 88 -15.19 -2.18 -3.97
C LEU A 88 -15.93 -0.87 -3.66
N LEU A 89 -15.71 0.18 -4.46
CA LEU A 89 -16.27 1.52 -4.26
C LEU A 89 -17.16 1.99 -5.43
N ALA A 90 -17.30 1.22 -6.53
CA ALA A 90 -18.31 1.46 -7.57
C ALA A 90 -19.73 1.16 -7.10
#